data_AF-A0A4Z1A9D5-F1
#
_entry.id   AF-A0A4Z1A9D5-F1
#
_cell.length_a   1.000
_cell.length_b   1.000
_cell.length_c   1.000
_cell.angle_alpha   90.00
_cell.angle_beta   90.00
_cell.angle_gamma   90.00
#
_symmetry.space_group_name_H-M   'P 1'
#
loop_
_entity.id
_entity.type
_entity.pdbx_description
1 polymer ?
#
loop_
_entity_poly.entity_id
_entity_poly.type
_entity_poly.pdbx_seq_one_letter_code
_entity_poly.pdbx_strand_id
1 'polypeptide(L)'
;MFIGHYSVSFASKKAEPKTPLWASFIGVQFVDILFMIFILFGIEGIRFVPGFTEVNNFDLYYMPITHSLVGGIGWSILCFLIFKFVFLRSKPYSNSLKNKISGLIGLTVLSHYFLDLPMHTEDLPILFDSGPKIGFGLWHNRTLSIATEVTLTLIGLILYFKATKPGPTFGGKFGMQIFGGILLVLAIATPFFPPPLTIPEFSIQALVGYVLLAWVAGWLDGKRLPAES
;
A
#
# COMPACT_ATOMS: atom_id res chain seq x y z
N MET A 1 -1.28 0.05 -8.65
CA MET A 1 -2.62 0.03 -7.99
C MET A 1 -2.63 1.11 -6.91
N PHE A 2 -3.77 1.64 -6.44
CA PHE A 2 -3.76 2.58 -5.31
C PHE A 2 -4.40 2.01 -4.03
N ILE A 3 -5.72 2.11 -3.88
CA ILE A 3 -6.41 1.78 -2.62
C ILE A 3 -6.41 0.26 -2.37
N GLY A 4 -6.41 -0.53 -3.44
CA GLY A 4 -6.36 -1.99 -3.33
C GLY A 4 -5.16 -2.51 -2.53
N HIS A 5 -4.04 -1.77 -2.46
CA HIS A 5 -2.84 -2.18 -1.71
C HIS A 5 -3.11 -2.29 -0.21
N TYR A 6 -3.92 -1.39 0.34
CA TYR A 6 -4.28 -1.39 1.77
C TYR A 6 -5.07 -2.64 2.20
N SER A 7 -5.59 -3.43 1.26
CA SER A 7 -6.21 -4.73 1.57
C SER A 7 -5.27 -5.66 2.34
N VAL A 8 -3.97 -5.66 2.00
CA VAL A 8 -2.96 -6.49 2.67
C VAL A 8 -2.66 -5.96 4.07
N SER A 9 -2.66 -4.63 4.26
CA SER A 9 -2.52 -4.02 5.58
C SER A 9 -3.65 -4.46 6.50
N PHE A 10 -4.89 -4.47 6.01
CA PHE A 10 -6.04 -4.97 6.76
C PHE A 10 -5.96 -6.48 7.03
N ALA A 11 -5.56 -7.28 6.04
CA ALA A 11 -5.38 -8.73 6.18
C ALA A 11 -4.29 -9.08 7.21
N SER A 12 -3.23 -8.27 7.33
CA SER A 12 -2.15 -8.49 8.32
C SER A 12 -2.66 -8.55 9.76
N LYS A 13 -3.74 -7.82 10.07
CA LYS A 13 -4.39 -7.85 11.39
C LYS A 13 -5.07 -9.18 11.68
N LYS A 14 -5.55 -9.88 10.65
CA LYS A 14 -6.09 -11.24 10.81
C LYS A 14 -5.00 -12.25 11.10
N ALA A 15 -3.82 -12.09 10.49
CA ALA A 15 -2.67 -12.97 10.74
C ALA A 15 -2.05 -12.73 12.13
N GLU A 16 -1.95 -11.48 12.56
CA GLU A 16 -1.49 -11.09 13.89
C GLU A 16 -2.15 -9.76 14.32
N PRO A 17 -3.14 -9.79 15.23
CA PRO A 17 -3.87 -8.60 15.67
C PRO A 17 -3.00 -7.54 16.34
N LYS A 18 -1.80 -7.89 16.84
CA LYS A 18 -0.84 -6.92 17.40
C LYS A 18 0.00 -6.18 16.34
N THR A 19 -0.10 -6.56 15.06
CA THR A 19 0.54 -5.81 13.97
C THR A 19 -0.06 -4.40 13.93
N PRO A 20 0.76 -3.33 13.99
CA PRO A 20 0.23 -1.98 13.99
C PRO A 20 -0.22 -1.57 12.58
N LEU A 21 -1.48 -1.15 12.45
CA LEU A 21 -2.07 -0.87 11.15
C LEU A 21 -1.40 0.30 10.42
N TRP A 22 -0.94 1.33 11.13
CA TRP A 22 -0.19 2.44 10.50
C TRP A 22 1.07 1.93 9.79
N ALA A 23 1.78 0.96 10.39
CA ALA A 23 3.03 0.47 9.85
C ALA A 23 2.79 -0.42 8.63
N SER A 24 1.73 -1.22 8.63
CA SER A 24 1.36 -2.00 7.45
C SER A 24 0.75 -1.14 6.35
N PHE A 25 0.12 0.00 6.67
CA PHE A 25 -0.29 1.01 5.68
C PHE A 25 0.93 1.67 5.01
N ILE A 26 1.94 2.06 5.79
CA ILE A 26 3.21 2.53 5.23
C ILE A 26 3.89 1.41 4.43
N GLY A 27 3.86 0.18 4.93
CA GLY A 27 4.49 -0.97 4.29
C GLY A 27 3.94 -1.24 2.89
N VAL A 28 2.63 -1.34 2.71
CA VAL A 28 2.03 -1.54 1.38
C VAL A 28 2.24 -0.37 0.43
N GLN A 29 2.59 0.82 0.93
CA GLN A 29 2.84 2.01 0.13
C GLN A 29 4.33 2.37 0.07
N PHE A 30 5.20 1.54 0.66
CA PHE A 30 6.57 1.93 0.95
C PHE A 30 7.36 2.23 -0.32
N VAL A 31 7.24 1.37 -1.33
CA VAL A 31 7.92 1.55 -2.61
C VAL A 31 7.38 2.75 -3.39
N ASP A 32 6.09 3.04 -3.28
CA ASP A 32 5.48 4.24 -3.85
C ASP A 32 5.93 5.53 -3.14
N ILE A 33 6.05 5.51 -1.81
CA ILE A 33 6.62 6.63 -1.03
C ILE A 33 8.05 6.91 -1.52
N LEU A 34 8.86 5.86 -1.68
CA LEU A 34 10.21 6.00 -2.23
C LEU A 34 10.19 6.50 -3.67
N PHE A 35 9.28 5.99 -4.51
CA PHE A 35 9.17 6.40 -5.90
C PHE A 35 8.83 7.87 -6.03
N MET A 36 7.87 8.39 -5.24
CA MET A 36 7.54 9.81 -5.21
C MET A 36 8.74 10.69 -4.85
N ILE A 37 9.60 10.21 -3.93
CA ILE A 37 10.85 10.89 -3.56
C ILE A 37 11.86 10.79 -4.71
N PHE A 38 12.03 9.61 -5.31
CA PHE A 38 13.05 9.36 -6.33
C PHE A 38 12.78 10.14 -7.62
N ILE A 39 11.52 10.26 -8.05
CA ILE A 39 11.16 11.07 -9.22
C ILE A 39 11.37 12.57 -8.99
N LEU A 40 11.24 13.07 -7.75
CA LEU A 40 11.56 14.47 -7.42
C LEU A 40 13.06 14.78 -7.60
N PHE A 41 13.92 13.80 -7.31
CA PHE A 41 15.37 13.92 -7.44
C PHE A 41 15.90 13.41 -8.79
N GLY A 42 15.03 12.96 -9.70
CA GLY A 42 15.42 12.41 -11.00
C GLY A 42 16.18 11.08 -10.93
N ILE A 43 16.05 10.35 -9.81
CA ILE A 43 16.65 9.02 -9.63
C ILE A 43 15.85 7.97 -10.38
N GLU A 44 14.52 8.10 -10.38
CA GLU A 44 13.60 7.29 -11.19
C GLU A 44 12.73 8.21 -12.05
N GLY A 45 11.96 7.66 -13.00
CA GLY A 45 11.34 8.42 -14.07
C GLY A 45 9.89 8.05 -14.36
N ILE A 46 9.08 9.09 -14.53
CA ILE A 46 7.69 9.04 -15.01
C ILE A 46 7.46 10.13 -16.04
N ARG A 47 6.59 9.86 -17.02
CA ARG A 47 6.02 10.88 -17.93
C ARG A 47 4.51 10.87 -17.83
N PHE A 48 3.91 12.04 -18.00
CA PHE A 48 2.47 12.18 -18.11
C PHE A 48 2.07 12.20 -19.58
N VAL A 49 1.54 11.08 -20.07
CA VAL A 49 1.07 10.91 -21.45
C VAL A 49 -0.46 10.82 -21.43
N PRO A 50 -1.17 11.83 -21.95
CA PRO A 50 -2.64 11.81 -21.97
C PRO A 50 -3.19 10.56 -22.66
N GLY A 51 -4.04 9.82 -21.96
CA GLY A 51 -4.66 8.60 -22.48
C GLY A 51 -3.71 7.39 -22.55
N PHE A 52 -2.59 7.40 -21.82
CA PHE A 52 -1.65 6.26 -21.75
C PHE A 52 -2.37 4.95 -21.38
N THR A 53 -3.23 5.01 -20.36
CA THR A 53 -4.20 3.95 -20.04
C THR A 53 -5.58 4.55 -19.83
N GLU A 54 -6.60 3.70 -19.65
CA GLU A 54 -7.93 4.20 -19.29
C GLU A 54 -7.98 4.71 -17.84
N VAL A 55 -7.11 4.23 -16.95
CA VAL A 55 -7.12 4.56 -15.52
C VAL A 55 -6.28 5.78 -15.19
N ASN A 56 -5.12 5.94 -15.83
CA ASN A 56 -4.17 7.00 -15.53
C ASN A 56 -3.31 7.35 -16.76
N ASN A 57 -2.62 8.50 -16.67
CA ASN A 57 -1.74 9.02 -17.72
C ASN A 57 -0.26 8.69 -17.46
N PHE A 58 0.04 7.63 -16.69
CA PHE A 58 1.38 7.40 -16.15
C PHE A 58 2.19 6.46 -17.05
N ASP A 59 3.10 7.03 -17.84
CA ASP A 59 4.17 6.27 -18.49
C ASP A 59 5.33 6.10 -17.49
N LEU A 60 5.35 4.96 -16.80
CA LEU A 60 6.31 4.59 -15.75
C LEU A 60 7.60 4.01 -16.35
N TYR A 61 8.25 4.76 -17.23
CA TYR A 61 9.29 4.25 -18.11
C TYR A 61 10.57 3.76 -17.39
N TYR A 62 10.86 4.24 -16.16
CA TYR A 62 12.09 3.90 -15.44
C TYR A 62 11.89 3.85 -13.92
N MET A 63 11.77 2.64 -13.37
CA MET A 63 11.58 2.39 -11.93
C MET A 63 12.29 1.12 -11.39
N PRO A 64 13.58 0.90 -11.69
CA PRO A 64 14.27 -0.36 -11.33
C PRO A 64 14.61 -0.51 -9.85
N ILE A 65 14.60 0.56 -9.05
CA ILE A 65 15.01 0.51 -7.64
C ILE A 65 13.78 0.28 -6.75
N THR A 66 12.67 0.96 -7.03
CA THR A 66 11.47 0.89 -6.18
C THR A 66 10.53 -0.23 -6.61
N HIS A 67 10.32 -0.42 -7.91
CA HIS A 67 9.26 -1.29 -8.45
C HIS A 67 9.79 -2.54 -9.15
N SER A 68 11.09 -2.85 -9.04
CA SER A 68 11.58 -4.17 -9.47
C SER A 68 11.25 -5.26 -8.46
N LEU A 69 11.11 -6.52 -8.88
CA LEU A 69 10.90 -7.64 -7.95
C LEU A 69 12.08 -7.77 -6.96
N VAL A 70 13.32 -7.65 -7.45
CA VAL A 70 14.51 -7.65 -6.60
C VAL A 70 14.54 -6.45 -5.66
N GLY A 71 14.19 -5.26 -6.14
CA GLY A 71 14.04 -4.06 -5.30
C GLY A 71 13.02 -4.28 -4.20
N GLY A 72 11.83 -4.78 -4.54
CA GLY A 72 10.76 -5.11 -3.59
C GLY A 72 11.20 -6.12 -2.52
N ILE A 73 11.96 -7.16 -2.89
CA ILE A 73 12.57 -8.10 -1.93
C ILE A 73 13.56 -7.38 -1.01
N GLY A 74 14.44 -6.54 -1.56
CA GLY A 74 15.40 -5.75 -0.78
C GLY A 74 14.73 -4.82 0.23
N TRP A 75 13.72 -4.07 -0.20
CA TRP A 75 12.95 -3.16 0.66
C TRP A 75 12.13 -3.92 1.71
N SER A 76 11.60 -5.10 1.37
CA SER A 76 10.90 -5.99 2.30
C SER A 76 11.83 -6.46 3.42
N ILE A 77 13.05 -6.91 3.08
CA ILE A 77 14.06 -7.30 4.06
C ILE A 77 14.48 -6.11 4.92
N LEU A 78 14.70 -4.95 4.31
CA LEU A 78 15.06 -3.74 5.05
C LEU A 78 13.99 -3.36 6.07
N CYS A 79 12.72 -3.31 5.64
CA CYS A 79 11.60 -2.98 6.53
C CYS A 79 11.43 -4.01 7.65
N PHE A 80 11.61 -5.30 7.36
CA PHE A 80 11.66 -6.35 8.38
C PHE A 80 12.73 -6.06 9.44
N LEU A 81 13.96 -5.77 9.02
CA LEU A 81 15.09 -5.52 9.92
C LEU A 81 14.87 -4.26 10.75
N ILE A 82 14.45 -3.16 10.13
CA ILE A 82 14.13 -1.90 10.81
C ILE A 82 13.03 -2.14 11.86
N PHE A 83 11.95 -2.83 11.49
CA PHE A 83 10.85 -3.06 12.42
C PHE A 83 11.26 -3.90 13.62
N LYS A 84 12.02 -4.98 13.37
CA LYS A 84 12.49 -5.89 14.41
C LYS A 84 13.48 -5.22 15.37
N PHE A 85 14.49 -4.55 14.83
CA PHE A 85 15.66 -4.10 15.59
C PHE A 85 15.59 -2.63 16.03
N VAL A 86 14.64 -1.85 15.49
CA VAL A 86 14.41 -0.45 15.90
C VAL A 86 13.06 -0.34 16.61
N PHE A 87 11.95 -0.56 15.90
CA PHE A 87 10.61 -0.27 16.44
C PHE A 87 10.15 -1.25 17.53
N LEU A 88 10.52 -2.53 17.43
CA LEU A 88 10.14 -3.56 18.39
C LEU A 88 11.25 -3.88 19.41
N ARG A 89 12.42 -3.23 19.32
CA ARG A 89 13.57 -3.51 20.20
C ARG A 89 13.19 -3.48 21.67
N SER A 90 12.63 -2.36 22.11
CA SER A 90 12.26 -2.11 23.52
C SER A 90 10.85 -2.60 23.88
N LYS A 91 10.10 -3.21 22.95
CA LYS A 91 8.75 -3.72 23.25
C LYS A 91 8.85 -5.03 24.04
N PRO A 92 8.02 -5.24 25.09
CA PRO A 92 8.02 -6.45 25.92
C PRO A 92 7.29 -7.60 25.21
N TYR A 93 7.65 -7.88 23.96
CA TYR A 93 7.12 -8.99 23.17
C TYR A 93 8.13 -10.13 23.13
N SER A 94 7.63 -11.37 23.04
CA SER A 94 8.50 -12.52 22.79
C SER A 94 9.21 -12.36 21.44
N ASN A 95 10.41 -12.93 21.30
CA ASN A 95 11.15 -12.88 20.04
C ASN A 95 10.36 -13.47 18.86
N SER A 96 9.56 -14.51 19.12
CA SER A 96 8.67 -15.10 18.12
C SER A 96 7.62 -14.09 17.63
N LEU A 97 6.97 -13.37 18.54
CA LEU A 97 5.99 -12.34 18.16
C LEU A 97 6.66 -11.16 17.43
N LYS A 98 7.85 -10.74 17.85
CA LYS A 98 8.62 -9.70 17.13
C LYS A 98 8.95 -10.12 15.70
N ASN A 99 9.38 -11.37 15.51
CA ASN A 99 9.65 -11.93 14.18
C ASN A 99 8.38 -11.99 13.34
N LYS A 100 7.26 -12.43 13.92
CA LYS A 100 5.97 -12.52 13.21
C LYS A 100 5.48 -11.15 12.74
N ILE A 101 5.45 -10.15 13.63
CA ILE A 101 5.02 -8.79 13.27
C ILE A 101 5.96 -8.19 12.22
N SER A 102 7.27 -8.28 12.41
CA SER A 102 8.24 -7.73 11.45
C SER A 102 8.16 -8.44 10.10
N GLY A 103 7.93 -9.75 10.10
CA GLY A 103 7.67 -10.56 8.91
C GLY A 103 6.46 -10.07 8.14
N LEU A 104 5.35 -9.81 8.83
CA LEU A 104 4.14 -9.25 8.23
C LEU A 104 4.38 -7.85 7.64
N ILE A 105 5.18 -6.99 8.30
CA ILE A 105 5.56 -5.68 7.73
C ILE A 105 6.39 -5.86 6.45
N GLY A 106 7.41 -6.72 6.46
CA GLY A 106 8.17 -7.01 5.24
C GLY A 106 7.26 -7.57 4.12
N LEU A 107 6.35 -8.48 4.44
CA LEU A 107 5.40 -9.04 3.48
C LEU A 107 4.45 -8.00 2.90
N THR A 108 4.03 -7.00 3.69
CA THR A 108 3.21 -5.89 3.16
C THR A 108 3.94 -5.09 2.09
N VAL A 109 5.24 -4.86 2.24
CA VAL A 109 6.08 -4.21 1.22
C VAL A 109 6.18 -5.08 -0.04
N LEU A 110 6.51 -6.36 0.12
CA LEU A 110 6.69 -7.27 -1.02
C LEU A 110 5.38 -7.50 -1.78
N SER A 111 4.23 -7.46 -1.08
CA SER A 111 2.92 -7.65 -1.71
C SER A 111 2.61 -6.61 -2.79
N HIS A 112 3.26 -5.43 -2.72
CA HIS A 112 3.07 -4.36 -3.67
C HIS A 112 3.32 -4.82 -5.11
N TYR A 113 4.49 -5.42 -5.37
CA TYR A 113 4.86 -5.90 -6.71
C TYR A 113 3.82 -6.88 -7.28
N PHE A 114 3.33 -7.81 -6.46
CA PHE A 114 2.39 -8.83 -6.91
C PHE A 114 0.98 -8.28 -7.16
N LEU A 115 0.57 -7.24 -6.44
CA LEU A 115 -0.72 -6.59 -6.68
C LEU A 115 -0.64 -5.53 -7.78
N ASP A 116 0.54 -5.04 -8.10
CA ASP A 116 0.78 -4.19 -9.27
C ASP A 116 0.87 -4.98 -10.57
N LEU A 117 1.40 -6.20 -10.53
CA LEU A 117 1.54 -7.06 -11.71
C LEU A 117 0.28 -7.16 -12.60
N PRO A 118 -0.94 -7.41 -12.06
CA PRO A 118 -2.13 -7.42 -12.89
C PRO A 118 -2.47 -6.02 -13.44
N MET A 119 -2.17 -4.96 -12.70
CA MET A 119 -2.59 -3.60 -13.01
C MET A 119 -1.73 -2.93 -14.08
N HIS A 120 -0.41 -3.01 -13.90
CA HIS A 120 0.58 -2.28 -14.66
C HIS A 120 0.63 -2.71 -16.12
N THR A 121 1.09 -1.78 -16.97
CA THR A 121 1.51 -2.13 -18.33
C THR A 121 2.80 -2.95 -18.27
N GLU A 122 3.42 -3.31 -19.40
CA GLU A 122 4.68 -4.08 -19.42
C GLU A 122 5.89 -3.22 -18.95
N ASP A 123 5.83 -2.73 -17.71
CA ASP A 123 6.73 -1.73 -17.15
C ASP A 123 7.42 -2.17 -15.84
N LEU A 124 6.95 -3.24 -15.16
CA LEU A 124 7.54 -3.71 -13.89
C LEU A 124 8.79 -4.56 -14.12
N PRO A 125 10.00 -4.12 -13.73
CA PRO A 125 11.22 -4.89 -13.94
C PRO A 125 11.30 -6.12 -13.01
N ILE A 126 11.85 -7.23 -13.48
CA ILE A 126 12.11 -8.37 -12.57
C ILE A 126 13.41 -8.14 -11.78
N LEU A 127 14.52 -7.82 -12.46
CA LEU A 127 15.84 -7.66 -11.84
C LEU A 127 16.35 -6.21 -11.92
N PHE A 128 16.56 -5.74 -13.14
CA PHE A 128 17.12 -4.43 -13.48
C PHE A 128 16.34 -3.84 -14.65
N ASP A 129 16.50 -2.53 -14.90
CA ASP A 129 15.76 -1.83 -15.95
C ASP A 129 15.98 -2.40 -17.37
N SER A 130 17.21 -2.83 -17.67
CA SER A 130 17.58 -3.42 -18.96
C SER A 130 17.11 -4.87 -19.15
N GLY A 131 16.46 -5.45 -18.15
CA GLY A 131 15.98 -6.83 -18.15
C GLY A 131 14.51 -6.96 -18.57
N PRO A 132 13.93 -8.16 -18.43
CA PRO A 132 12.50 -8.36 -18.68
C PRO A 132 11.65 -7.49 -17.75
N LYS A 133 10.69 -6.79 -18.35
CA LYS A 133 9.61 -6.09 -17.67
C LYS A 133 8.31 -6.86 -17.89
N ILE A 134 7.42 -6.88 -16.90
CA ILE A 134 6.16 -7.62 -16.96
C ILE A 134 5.01 -6.76 -16.45
N GLY A 135 3.81 -7.06 -16.91
CA GLY A 135 2.56 -6.47 -16.43
C GLY A 135 1.42 -6.87 -17.35
N PHE A 136 0.23 -7.07 -16.78
CA PHE A 136 -0.91 -7.63 -17.53
C PHE A 136 -1.86 -6.56 -18.09
N GLY A 137 -1.63 -5.30 -17.75
CA GLY A 137 -2.28 -4.15 -18.38
C GLY A 137 -3.74 -3.95 -17.98
N LEU A 138 -4.17 -4.36 -16.77
CA LEU A 138 -5.57 -4.16 -16.35
C LEU A 138 -5.97 -2.67 -16.35
N TRP A 139 -5.01 -1.74 -16.22
CA TRP A 139 -5.25 -0.30 -16.38
C TRP A 139 -5.78 0.11 -17.76
N HIS A 140 -5.64 -0.72 -18.80
CA HIS A 140 -6.33 -0.52 -20.08
C HIS A 140 -7.84 -0.77 -20.00
N ASN A 141 -8.35 -1.28 -18.89
CA ASN A 141 -9.78 -1.41 -18.61
C ASN A 141 -10.10 -0.79 -17.24
N ARG A 142 -10.62 0.44 -17.26
CA ARG A 142 -10.91 1.18 -16.03
C ARG A 142 -11.91 0.47 -15.15
N THR A 143 -12.93 -0.13 -15.73
CA THR A 143 -13.99 -0.82 -14.99
C THR A 143 -13.44 -2.03 -14.23
N LEU A 144 -12.64 -2.87 -14.90
CA LEU A 144 -12.02 -4.03 -14.25
C LEU A 144 -10.96 -3.64 -13.21
N SER A 145 -10.21 -2.56 -13.46
CA SER A 145 -9.28 -2.01 -12.47
C SER A 145 -9.99 -1.56 -11.20
N ILE A 146 -11.04 -0.75 -11.32
CA ILE A 146 -11.84 -0.29 -10.17
C ILE A 146 -12.49 -1.48 -9.46
N ALA A 147 -13.08 -2.43 -10.21
CA ALA A 147 -13.70 -3.61 -9.63
C ALA A 147 -12.69 -4.45 -8.82
N THR A 148 -11.47 -4.60 -9.34
CA THR A 148 -10.38 -5.30 -8.64
C THR A 148 -9.98 -4.57 -7.36
N GLU A 149 -9.74 -3.26 -7.42
CA GLU A 149 -9.37 -2.48 -6.22
C GLU A 149 -10.46 -2.53 -5.15
N VAL A 150 -11.71 -2.27 -5.53
CA VAL A 150 -12.87 -2.33 -4.62
C VAL A 150 -13.00 -3.72 -4.00
N THR A 151 -12.89 -4.78 -4.78
CA THR A 151 -13.01 -6.16 -4.29
C THR A 151 -11.91 -6.49 -3.29
N LEU A 152 -10.65 -6.17 -3.60
CA LEU A 152 -9.53 -6.37 -2.69
C LEU A 152 -9.71 -5.58 -1.39
N THR A 153 -10.08 -4.30 -1.48
CA THR A 153 -10.32 -3.45 -0.31
C THR A 153 -11.45 -4.00 0.57
N LEU A 154 -12.56 -4.45 -0.02
CA LEU A 154 -13.66 -5.09 0.71
C LEU A 154 -13.21 -6.37 1.43
N ILE A 155 -12.47 -7.24 0.74
CA ILE A 155 -11.92 -8.47 1.34
C ILE A 155 -11.01 -8.12 2.52
N GLY A 156 -10.10 -7.15 2.35
CA GLY A 156 -9.23 -6.66 3.42
C GLY A 156 -10.04 -6.18 4.62
N LEU A 157 -11.01 -5.30 4.41
CA LEU A 157 -11.88 -4.78 5.47
C LEU A 157 -12.64 -5.89 6.20
N ILE A 158 -13.18 -6.89 5.48
CA ILE A 158 -13.85 -8.06 6.07
C ILE A 158 -12.87 -8.82 6.98
N LEU A 159 -11.65 -9.07 6.53
CA LEU A 159 -10.62 -9.75 7.33
C LEU A 159 -10.25 -8.93 8.58
N TYR A 160 -10.15 -7.61 8.45
CA TYR A 160 -9.89 -6.70 9.55
C TYR A 160 -11.00 -6.72 10.61
N PHE A 161 -12.26 -6.64 10.20
CA PHE A 161 -13.40 -6.69 11.13
C PHE A 161 -13.55 -8.07 11.78
N LYS A 162 -13.16 -9.15 11.10
CA LYS A 162 -13.06 -10.50 11.71
C LYS A 162 -11.89 -10.64 12.68
N ALA A 163 -10.96 -9.69 12.71
CA ALA A 163 -9.78 -9.69 13.58
C ALA A 163 -9.88 -8.67 14.72
N THR A 164 -10.89 -7.79 14.70
CA THR A 164 -11.02 -6.69 15.67
C THR A 164 -12.46 -6.48 16.13
N LYS A 165 -12.65 -6.26 17.43
CA LYS A 165 -13.92 -5.88 18.06
C LYS A 165 -14.00 -4.34 18.18
N PRO A 166 -15.20 -3.74 18.11
CA PRO A 166 -15.37 -2.31 18.32
C PRO A 166 -14.99 -1.90 19.75
N GLY A 167 -14.30 -0.77 19.89
CA GLY A 167 -14.07 -0.14 21.21
C GLY A 167 -15.32 0.60 21.72
N PRO A 168 -15.30 1.12 22.96
CA PRO A 168 -16.48 1.73 23.59
C PRO A 168 -16.83 3.12 23.02
N THR A 169 -15.86 3.83 22.44
CA THR A 169 -16.05 5.18 21.90
C THR A 169 -16.74 5.18 20.54
N PHE A 170 -17.31 6.33 20.13
CA PHE A 170 -17.87 6.49 18.78
C PHE A 170 -16.86 6.11 17.68
N GLY A 171 -15.61 6.58 17.81
CA GLY A 171 -14.55 6.25 16.87
C GLY A 171 -14.20 4.76 16.83
N GLY A 172 -14.28 4.06 17.97
CA GLY A 172 -14.08 2.61 18.03
C GLY A 172 -15.23 1.81 17.40
N LYS A 173 -16.47 2.32 17.51
CA LYS A 173 -17.68 1.69 16.97
C LYS A 173 -17.86 1.89 15.47
N PHE A 174 -17.62 3.11 14.97
CA PHE A 174 -17.98 3.50 13.60
C PHE A 174 -16.81 4.04 12.76
N GLY A 175 -15.71 4.45 13.40
CA GLY A 175 -14.64 5.17 12.70
C GLY A 175 -14.01 4.36 11.57
N MET A 176 -13.76 3.06 11.78
CA MET A 176 -13.16 2.21 10.74
C MET A 176 -14.13 1.91 9.60
N GLN A 177 -15.44 1.85 9.85
CA GLN A 177 -16.45 1.69 8.81
C GLN A 177 -16.52 2.93 7.93
N ILE A 178 -16.51 4.12 8.56
CA ILE A 178 -16.48 5.40 7.82
C ILE A 178 -15.19 5.50 7.01
N PHE A 179 -14.04 5.19 7.61
CA PHE A 179 -12.75 5.20 6.91
C PHE A 179 -12.72 4.20 5.75
N GLY A 180 -13.19 2.97 5.95
CA GLY A 180 -13.34 1.99 4.88
C GLY A 180 -14.26 2.48 3.75
N GLY A 181 -15.36 3.14 4.08
CA GLY A 181 -16.23 3.79 3.10
C GLY A 181 -15.51 4.89 2.30
N ILE A 182 -14.71 5.72 2.98
CA ILE A 182 -13.87 6.75 2.32
C ILE A 182 -12.86 6.09 1.38
N LEU A 183 -12.18 5.02 1.80
CA LEU A 183 -11.24 4.29 0.94
C LEU A 183 -11.95 3.75 -0.32
N LEU A 184 -13.14 3.18 -0.18
CA LEU A 184 -13.92 2.70 -1.34
C LEU A 184 -14.33 3.84 -2.27
N VAL A 185 -14.73 5.00 -1.71
CA VAL A 185 -15.01 6.20 -2.51
C VAL A 185 -13.75 6.65 -3.24
N LEU A 186 -12.60 6.68 -2.59
CA LEU A 186 -11.33 7.03 -3.22
C LEU A 186 -10.99 6.04 -4.35
N ALA A 187 -11.13 4.73 -4.13
CA ALA A 187 -10.86 3.70 -5.14
C ALA A 187 -11.69 3.89 -6.41
N ILE A 188 -12.93 4.35 -6.26
CA ILE A 188 -13.84 4.63 -7.36
C ILE A 188 -13.56 6.00 -8.00
N ALA A 189 -13.28 7.02 -7.20
CA ALA A 189 -13.20 8.41 -7.66
C ALA A 189 -11.85 8.77 -8.28
N THR A 190 -10.73 8.25 -7.77
CA THR A 190 -9.39 8.68 -8.20
C THR A 190 -9.11 8.48 -9.69
N PRO A 191 -9.58 7.42 -10.38
CA PRO A 191 -9.39 7.28 -11.83
C PRO A 191 -10.14 8.33 -12.69
N PHE A 192 -11.01 9.15 -12.08
CA PHE A 192 -11.75 10.21 -12.75
C PHE A 192 -11.25 11.61 -12.39
N PHE A 193 -10.29 11.72 -11.48
CA PHE A 193 -9.70 13.02 -11.16
C PHE A 193 -8.84 13.52 -12.33
N PRO A 194 -8.71 14.85 -12.50
CA PRO A 194 -7.77 15.41 -13.45
C PRO A 194 -6.36 14.87 -13.19
N PRO A 195 -5.62 14.52 -14.24
CA PRO A 195 -4.25 14.06 -14.07
C PRO A 195 -3.39 15.19 -13.49
N PRO A 196 -2.39 14.88 -12.65
CA PRO A 196 -1.42 15.88 -12.22
C PRO A 196 -0.68 16.44 -13.43
N LEU A 197 -0.31 17.73 -13.37
CA LEU A 197 0.37 18.41 -14.48
C LEU A 197 1.89 18.39 -14.33
N THR A 198 2.38 18.20 -13.10
CA THR A 198 3.82 18.26 -12.80
C THR A 198 4.23 17.18 -11.81
N ILE A 199 5.51 16.76 -11.89
CA ILE A 199 6.07 15.76 -10.96
C ILE A 199 5.99 16.25 -9.50
N PRO A 200 6.33 17.51 -9.15
CA PRO A 200 6.21 17.98 -7.77
C PRO A 200 4.79 17.94 -7.23
N GLU A 201 3.81 18.34 -8.02
CA GLU A 201 2.40 18.27 -7.63
C GLU A 201 1.99 16.83 -7.31
N PHE A 202 2.27 15.90 -8.23
CA PHE A 202 1.95 14.49 -8.08
C PHE A 202 2.62 13.90 -6.83
N SER A 203 3.94 14.09 -6.68
CA SER A 203 4.71 13.56 -5.56
C SER A 203 4.22 14.09 -4.22
N ILE A 204 3.97 15.40 -4.10
CA ILE A 204 3.53 15.99 -2.83
C ILE A 204 2.12 15.51 -2.47
N GLN A 205 1.19 15.51 -3.43
CA GLN A 205 -0.17 15.02 -3.20
C GLN A 205 -0.18 13.56 -2.74
N ALA A 206 0.57 12.70 -3.44
CA ALA A 206 0.69 11.29 -3.09
C ALA A 206 1.32 11.09 -1.70
N LEU A 207 2.46 11.72 -1.41
CA LEU A 207 3.14 11.62 -0.11
C LEU A 207 2.25 12.06 1.06
N VAL A 208 1.56 13.20 0.92
CA VAL A 208 0.62 13.69 1.93
C VAL A 208 -0.53 12.70 2.11
N GLY A 209 -1.09 12.19 1.02
CA GLY A 209 -2.15 11.18 1.03
C GLY A 209 -1.73 9.92 1.79
N TYR A 210 -0.57 9.35 1.44
CA TYR A 210 -0.06 8.13 2.05
C TYR A 210 0.17 8.28 3.57
N VAL A 211 0.80 9.38 3.99
CA VAL A 211 1.03 9.66 5.42
C VAL A 211 -0.29 9.88 6.15
N LEU A 212 -1.23 10.63 5.56
CA LEU A 212 -2.54 10.88 6.15
C LEU A 212 -3.35 9.58 6.33
N LEU A 213 -3.41 8.75 5.30
CA LEU A 213 -4.11 7.46 5.35
C LEU A 213 -3.50 6.54 6.41
N ALA A 214 -2.17 6.43 6.46
CA ALA A 214 -1.48 5.64 7.48
C ALA A 214 -1.74 6.15 8.90
N TRP A 215 -1.73 7.47 9.09
CA TRP A 215 -2.02 8.09 10.38
C TRP A 215 -3.45 7.83 10.84
N VAL A 216 -4.45 8.08 9.97
CA VAL A 216 -5.86 7.83 10.27
C VAL A 216 -6.09 6.34 10.58
N ALA A 217 -5.52 5.44 9.78
CA ALA A 217 -5.60 4.01 9.99
C ALA A 217 -5.04 3.60 11.36
N GLY A 218 -3.86 4.08 11.73
CA GLY A 218 -3.26 3.82 13.04
C GLY A 218 -4.08 4.35 14.20
N TRP A 219 -4.57 5.59 14.07
CA TRP A 219 -5.39 6.24 15.09
C TRP A 219 -6.71 5.51 15.32
N LEU A 220 -7.37 5.06 14.25
CA LEU A 220 -8.62 4.30 14.35
C LEU A 220 -8.39 2.86 14.84
N ASP A 221 -7.31 2.21 14.41
CA ASP A 221 -6.94 0.87 14.90
C ASP A 221 -6.69 0.88 16.41
N GLY A 222 -6.04 1.92 16.94
CA GLY A 222 -5.82 2.12 18.38
C GLY A 222 -7.11 2.30 19.20
N LYS A 223 -8.26 2.53 18.55
CA LYS A 223 -9.58 2.61 19.19
C LYS A 223 -10.36 1.30 19.11
N ARG A 224 -9.80 0.27 18.47
CA ARG A 224 -10.40 -1.06 18.35
C ARG A 224 -9.64 -2.05 19.21
N LEU A 225 -10.34 -3.14 19.56
CA LEU A 225 -9.78 -4.20 20.39
C LEU A 225 -9.45 -5.39 19.49
N PRO A 226 -8.36 -6.13 19.73
CA PRO A 226 -8.15 -7.43 19.10
C PRO A 226 -9.35 -8.36 19.36
N ALA A 227 -9.78 -9.11 18.36
CA ALA A 227 -10.67 -10.24 18.61
C ALA A 227 -9.88 -11.31 19.40
N GLU A 228 -10.44 -11.77 20.51
CA GLU A 228 -9.90 -12.92 21.23
C GLU A 228 -9.89 -14.14 20.30
N SER A 229 -8.76 -14.85 20.28
CA SER A 229 -8.56 -16.10 19.55
C SER A 229 -9.17 -17.27 20.30
#